data_AF-A0A6C1QTE0-F1
#
_entry.id   AF-A0A6C1QTE0-F1
#
_cell.length_a   1.000
_cell.length_b   1.000
_cell.length_c   1.000
_cell.angle_alpha   90.00
_cell.angle_beta   90.00
_cell.angle_gamma   90.00
#
_symmetry.space_group_name_H-M   'P 1'
#
loop_
_entity.id
_entity.type
_entity.pdbx_description
1 polymer ?
#
loop_
_entity_poly.entity_id
_entity_poly.type
_entity_poly.pdbx_seq_one_letter_code
_entity_poly.pdbx_strand_id
1 'polypeptide(L)'
;MVKKDFPSIHFYDQDFVDFYDQSWAWIQDCWHKGTVRSKLQQRYFNYPENPTVNQFEAIFSTFYLVYSNRIFPAASQLDNFYGKQETSGAIRCDYGTKDGKAVLP
;
A
#
# COMPACT_ATOMS: atom_id res chain seq x y z
N MET A 1 9.06 38.98 28.79
CA MET A 1 10.01 38.60 27.73
C MET A 1 9.99 37.07 27.66
N VAL A 2 9.21 36.51 26.75
CA VAL A 2 9.08 35.05 26.61
C VAL A 2 10.41 34.54 26.06
N LYS A 3 11.08 33.64 26.78
CA LYS A 3 12.29 32.98 26.29
C LYS A 3 11.94 32.26 24.99
N LYS A 4 12.63 32.65 23.91
CA LYS A 4 12.39 32.23 22.52
C LYS A 4 13.13 30.94 22.16
N ASP A 5 13.47 30.13 23.15
CA ASP A 5 14.40 29.02 23.01
C ASP A 5 13.73 27.72 23.47
N PHE A 6 13.70 26.77 22.54
CA PHE A 6 13.16 25.40 22.55
C PHE A 6 11.82 25.20 21.83
N PRO A 7 11.81 24.45 20.71
CA PRO A 7 10.58 23.92 20.13
C PRO A 7 9.87 23.06 21.18
N SER A 8 8.67 23.46 21.58
CA SER A 8 7.79 22.60 22.36
C SER A 8 7.17 21.56 21.43
N ILE A 9 7.47 20.27 21.65
CA ILE A 9 6.77 19.17 20.98
C ILE A 9 5.36 19.13 21.57
N HIS A 10 4.37 19.54 20.79
CA HIS A 10 2.97 19.34 21.12
C HIS A 10 2.63 17.87 20.81
N PHE A 11 2.65 17.02 21.84
CA PHE A 11 2.42 15.58 21.72
C PHE A 11 0.99 15.19 21.27
N TYR A 12 0.09 16.17 21.18
CA TYR A 12 -1.33 15.98 20.91
C TYR A 12 -1.84 17.12 20.03
N ASP A 13 -1.34 17.16 18.80
CA ASP A 13 -2.02 17.92 17.77
C ASP A 13 -3.23 17.09 17.33
N GLN A 14 -4.43 17.58 17.63
CA GLN A 14 -5.67 16.92 17.21
C GLN A 14 -5.68 16.73 15.68
N ASP A 15 -5.08 17.66 14.94
CA ASP A 15 -5.04 17.60 13.48
C ASP A 15 -4.21 16.39 12.99
N PHE A 16 -3.14 16.00 13.69
CA PHE A 16 -2.36 14.79 13.34
C PHE A 16 -3.13 13.51 13.64
N VAL A 17 -3.87 13.47 14.75
CA VAL A 17 -4.73 12.34 15.11
C VAL A 17 -5.85 12.19 14.09
N ASP A 18 -6.53 13.29 13.78
CA ASP A 18 -7.61 13.32 12.81
C ASP A 18 -7.12 12.92 11.42
N PHE A 19 -5.95 13.39 10.99
CA PHE A 19 -5.36 12.98 9.72
C PHE A 19 -5.02 11.48 9.68
N TYR A 20 -4.48 10.94 10.77
CA TYR A 20 -4.21 9.51 10.89
C TYR A 20 -5.50 8.70 10.80
N ASP A 21 -6.54 9.05 11.55
CA ASP A 21 -7.83 8.36 11.51
C ASP A 21 -8.51 8.48 10.13
N GLN A 22 -8.43 9.66 9.51
CA GLN A 22 -8.94 9.89 8.18
C GLN A 22 -8.23 9.04 7.12
N SER A 23 -6.92 8.80 7.26
CA SER A 23 -6.17 7.94 6.35
C SER A 23 -6.66 6.47 6.39
N TRP A 24 -7.10 5.99 7.57
CA TRP A 24 -7.73 4.66 7.70
C TRP A 24 -9.15 4.61 7.16
N ALA A 25 -9.87 5.74 7.16
CA ALA A 25 -11.17 5.81 6.48
C ALA A 25 -10.99 5.73 4.96
N TRP A 26 -10.03 6.46 4.39
CA TRP A 26 -9.76 6.45 2.94
C TRP A 26 -9.25 5.11 2.41
N ILE A 27 -8.48 4.37 3.21
CA ILE A 27 -7.93 3.11 2.75
C ILE A 27 -9.00 2.05 2.44
N GLN A 28 -10.23 2.19 2.98
CA GLN A 28 -11.30 1.21 2.81
C GLN A 28 -11.64 0.98 1.33
N ASP A 29 -11.65 2.05 0.54
CA ASP A 29 -11.99 2.00 -0.88
C ASP A 29 -10.85 1.43 -1.75
N CYS A 30 -9.63 1.35 -1.20
CA CYS A 30 -8.43 0.90 -1.91
C CYS A 30 -8.20 -0.63 -1.79
N TRP A 31 -9.15 -1.38 -1.25
CA TRP A 31 -9.01 -2.82 -1.07
C TRP A 31 -9.59 -3.61 -2.23
N HIS A 32 -8.70 -4.32 -2.92
CA HIS A 32 -9.05 -5.13 -4.07
C HIS A 32 -8.85 -6.62 -3.80
N LYS A 33 -9.62 -7.42 -4.55
CA LYS A 33 -9.56 -8.87 -4.54
C LYS A 33 -9.04 -9.38 -5.88
N GLY A 34 -7.96 -10.15 -5.84
CA GLY A 34 -7.43 -10.83 -7.01
C GLY A 34 -8.42 -11.85 -7.55
N THR A 35 -8.47 -11.96 -8.88
CA THR A 35 -9.24 -12.98 -9.59
C THR A 35 -8.36 -14.17 -9.95
N VAL A 36 -8.97 -15.33 -10.21
CA VAL A 36 -8.28 -16.53 -10.74
C VAL A 36 -7.45 -16.20 -11.99
N ARG A 37 -7.96 -15.29 -12.84
CA ARG A 37 -7.26 -14.83 -14.04
C ARG A 37 -6.02 -14.00 -13.71
N SER A 38 -6.15 -13.03 -12.80
CA SER A 38 -5.04 -12.15 -12.42
C SER A 38 -3.94 -12.83 -11.61
N LYS A 39 -4.29 -13.90 -10.88
CA LYS A 39 -3.41 -14.54 -9.89
C LYS A 39 -2.82 -13.55 -8.87
N LEU A 40 -3.48 -12.41 -8.66
CA LEU A 40 -3.17 -11.50 -7.56
C LEU A 40 -3.78 -12.06 -6.27
N GLN A 41 -3.27 -11.61 -5.14
CA GLN A 41 -3.70 -12.04 -3.82
C GLN A 41 -5.18 -11.71 -3.57
N GLN A 42 -5.80 -12.47 -2.67
CA GLN A 42 -7.23 -12.31 -2.34
C GLN A 42 -7.54 -10.95 -1.70
N ARG A 43 -6.53 -10.30 -1.11
CA ARG A 43 -6.67 -8.99 -0.50
C ARG A 43 -5.36 -8.23 -0.70
N TYR A 44 -5.41 -7.15 -1.46
CA TYR A 44 -4.28 -6.27 -1.70
C TYR A 44 -4.76 -4.82 -1.84
N PHE A 45 -3.82 -3.89 -1.73
CA PHE A 45 -4.03 -2.46 -1.71
C PHE A 45 -3.69 -1.93 -3.09
N ASN A 46 -4.59 -1.14 -3.66
CA ASN A 46 -4.35 -0.40 -4.87
C ASN A 46 -5.32 0.78 -4.90
N TYR A 47 -4.95 1.88 -5.53
CA TYR A 47 -5.92 2.95 -5.73
C TYR A 47 -7.01 2.50 -6.72
N PRO A 48 -8.30 2.85 -6.50
CA PRO A 48 -9.41 2.40 -7.34
C PRO A 48 -9.24 2.70 -8.83
N GLU A 49 -8.63 3.84 -9.14
CA GLU A 49 -8.35 4.34 -10.48
C GLU A 49 -7.16 3.64 -11.15
N ASN A 50 -6.31 2.93 -10.40
CA ASN A 50 -5.10 2.34 -10.93
C ASN A 50 -5.40 1.07 -11.77
N PRO A 51 -5.08 1.05 -13.08
CA PRO A 51 -5.28 -0.13 -13.92
C PRO A 51 -4.23 -1.22 -13.65
N THR A 52 -3.16 -0.89 -12.93
CA THR A 52 -2.02 -1.75 -12.61
C THR A 52 -1.76 -1.75 -11.11
N VAL A 53 -1.03 -2.77 -10.64
CA VAL A 53 -0.40 -2.78 -9.32
C VAL A 53 1.07 -2.46 -9.53
N ASN A 54 1.49 -1.28 -9.07
CA ASN A 54 2.86 -0.82 -9.18
C ASN A 54 3.69 -1.28 -7.97
N GLN A 55 4.90 -1.77 -8.22
CA GLN A 55 5.79 -2.32 -7.20
C GLN A 55 6.23 -1.27 -6.18
N PHE A 56 6.54 -0.06 -6.61
CA PHE A 56 6.98 0.98 -5.70
C PHE A 56 5.85 1.37 -4.74
N GLU A 57 4.64 1.64 -5.26
CA GLU A 57 3.48 1.98 -4.44
C GLU A 57 3.08 0.84 -3.49
N ALA A 58 3.08 -0.40 -4.00
CA ALA A 58 2.74 -1.56 -3.19
C ALA A 58 3.75 -1.78 -2.05
N ILE A 59 5.06 -1.69 -2.31
CA ILE A 59 6.09 -1.79 -1.27
C ILE A 59 5.95 -0.65 -0.27
N PHE A 60 5.80 0.60 -0.75
CA PHE A 60 5.66 1.76 0.13
C PHE A 60 4.44 1.64 1.03
N SER A 61 3.31 1.16 0.51
CA SER A 61 2.09 0.93 1.28
C SER A 61 2.32 0.00 2.46
N THR A 62 3.22 -1.00 2.35
CA THR A 62 3.46 -1.96 3.44
C THR A 62 3.94 -1.29 4.73
N PHE A 63 4.70 -0.19 4.63
CA PHE A 63 5.17 0.56 5.79
C PHE A 63 4.04 1.19 6.59
N TYR A 64 2.94 1.55 5.91
CA TYR A 64 1.74 2.04 6.56
C TYR A 64 0.86 0.88 7.06
N LEU A 65 0.66 -0.16 6.22
CA LEU A 65 -0.24 -1.27 6.52
C LEU A 65 0.14 -2.08 7.77
N VAL A 66 1.42 -2.15 8.14
CA VAL A 66 1.85 -2.85 9.36
C VAL A 66 1.26 -2.24 10.65
N TYR A 67 0.90 -0.95 10.63
CA TYR A 67 0.27 -0.27 11.76
C TYR A 67 -1.23 -0.54 11.88
N SER A 68 -1.83 -1.24 10.90
CA SER A 68 -3.25 -1.60 10.91
C SER A 68 -3.62 -2.69 11.93
N ASN A 69 -2.66 -3.16 12.74
CA ASN A 69 -2.84 -4.29 13.65
C ASN A 69 -3.44 -5.53 12.95
N ARG A 70 -2.91 -5.86 11.76
CA ARG A 70 -3.29 -7.02 10.92
C ARG A 70 -4.71 -6.97 10.33
N ILE A 71 -5.43 -5.86 10.44
CA ILE A 71 -6.69 -5.65 9.70
C ILE A 71 -6.41 -5.69 8.19
N PHE A 72 -5.25 -5.17 7.80
CA PHE A 72 -4.80 -5.08 6.43
C PHE A 72 -3.51 -5.85 6.20
N PRO A 73 -3.53 -6.92 5.38
CA PRO A 73 -2.36 -7.80 5.24
C PRO A 73 -1.28 -7.14 4.38
N ALA A 74 -0.21 -6.67 5.01
CA ALA A 74 0.95 -6.10 4.32
C ALA A 74 1.69 -7.14 3.47
N ALA A 75 1.84 -8.38 3.97
CA ALA A 75 2.53 -9.46 3.26
C ALA A 75 1.90 -9.78 1.90
N SER A 76 0.57 -9.73 1.81
CA SER A 76 -0.16 -9.96 0.56
C SER A 76 0.19 -8.94 -0.53
N GLN A 77 0.66 -7.73 -0.18
CA GLN A 77 1.18 -6.80 -1.18
C GLN A 77 2.43 -7.34 -1.85
N LEU A 78 3.37 -7.87 -1.06
CA LEU A 78 4.65 -8.37 -1.55
C LEU A 78 4.47 -9.70 -2.29
N ASP A 79 3.57 -10.55 -1.82
CA ASP A 79 3.27 -11.84 -2.44
C ASP A 79 2.74 -11.70 -3.88
N ASN A 80 2.10 -10.57 -4.22
CA ASN A 80 1.72 -10.27 -5.62
C ASN A 80 2.91 -10.23 -6.57
N PHE A 81 4.10 -9.85 -6.07
CA PHE A 81 5.32 -9.71 -6.84
C PHE A 81 6.17 -10.98 -6.78
N TYR A 82 6.36 -11.55 -5.58
CA TYR A 82 7.12 -12.80 -5.42
C TYR A 82 6.47 -13.96 -6.17
N GLY A 83 5.13 -14.04 -6.19
CA GLY A 83 4.40 -15.04 -6.98
C GLY A 83 4.51 -14.88 -8.50
N LYS A 84 5.08 -13.76 -8.97
CA LYS A 84 5.26 -13.43 -10.39
C LYS A 84 6.74 -13.32 -10.78
N GLN A 85 7.64 -13.81 -9.93
CA GLN A 85 9.06 -13.91 -10.23
C GLN A 85 9.28 -14.81 -11.45
N GLU A 86 10.05 -14.33 -12.42
CA GLU A 86 10.41 -15.08 -13.62
C GLU A 86 11.51 -16.11 -13.32
N THR A 87 11.71 -17.07 -14.22
CA THR A 87 12.79 -18.07 -14.10
C THR A 87 14.18 -17.44 -14.02
N SER A 88 14.36 -16.23 -14.57
CA SER A 88 15.59 -15.43 -14.44
C SER A 88 15.81 -14.84 -13.04
N GLY A 89 14.81 -14.94 -12.16
CA GLY A 89 14.76 -14.27 -10.86
C GLY A 89 14.23 -12.83 -10.94
N ALA A 90 13.96 -12.30 -12.13
CA ALA A 90 13.45 -10.94 -12.31
C ALA A 90 11.99 -10.81 -11.85
N ILE A 91 11.67 -9.65 -11.29
CA ILE A 91 10.31 -9.23 -10.94
C ILE A 91 10.05 -7.91 -11.67
N ARG A 92 8.88 -7.79 -12.31
CA ARG A 92 8.51 -6.60 -13.08
C ARG A 92 7.92 -5.52 -12.18
N CYS A 93 8.01 -4.27 -12.61
CA CYS A 93 7.54 -3.13 -11.82
C CYS A 93 6.01 -3.03 -11.80
N ASP A 94 5.33 -3.41 -12.88
CA ASP A 94 3.88 -3.22 -13.03
C ASP A 94 3.19 -4.48 -13.52
N TYR A 95 2.03 -4.77 -12.93
CA TYR A 95 1.15 -5.85 -13.36
C TYR A 95 -0.29 -5.38 -13.51
N GLY A 96 -0.97 -5.73 -14.60
CA GLY A 96 -2.37 -5.36 -14.82
C GLY A 96 -3.32 -5.97 -13.78
N THR A 97 -4.27 -5.19 -13.26
CA THR A 97 -5.22 -5.69 -12.24
C THR A 97 -6.19 -6.74 -12.79
N LYS A 98 -6.52 -6.66 -14.09
CA LYS A 98 -7.50 -7.54 -14.76
C LYS A 98 -6.94 -8.93 -15.09
N ASP A 99 -5.70 -9.00 -15.56
CA ASP A 99 -5.10 -10.23 -16.08
C ASP A 99 -3.79 -10.62 -15.40
N GLY A 100 -3.24 -9.76 -14.54
CA GLY A 100 -2.02 -10.01 -13.79
C GLY A 100 -0.79 -10.14 -14.66
N LYS A 101 -0.84 -9.73 -15.92
CA LYS A 101 0.30 -9.75 -16.82
C LYS A 101 1.21 -8.56 -16.55
N ALA A 102 2.51 -8.75 -16.75
CA ALA A 102 3.46 -7.66 -16.68
C ALA A 102 3.14 -6.61 -17.73
N VAL A 103 3.15 -5.34 -17.33
CA VAL A 103 3.08 -4.22 -18.28
C VAL A 103 4.48 -4.00 -18.82
N LEU A 104 4.60 -4.08 -20.14
CA LEU A 104 5.84 -3.85 -20.86
C LEU A 104 5.78 -2.45 -21.50
N PRO A 105 6.91 -1.73 -21.57
CA PRO A 105 7.01 -0.46 -22.30
C PRO A 105 6.77 -0.63 -23.80
#